data_AF-A0A257A5G4-F1
#
_entry.id   AF-A0A257A5G4-F1
#
_cell.length_a   1.000
_cell.length_b   1.000
_cell.length_c   1.000
_cell.angle_alpha   90.00
_cell.angle_beta   90.00
_cell.angle_gamma   90.00
#
_symmetry.space_group_name_H-M   'P 1'
#
loop_
_entity.id
_entity.type
_entity.pdbx_description
1 polymer ?
#
loop_
_entity_poly.entity_id
_entity_poly.type
_entity_poly.pdbx_seq_one_letter_code
_entity_poly.pdbx_strand_id
1 'polypeptide(L)'
;LYVEITKPRNGIYVMDRYIMDFDIPLVIGKITVETAVYPQANKVEFYVDNELKFTDETPPYEWQWNEFAIGWHEIKVVAYKNGKIADDEIEAWIFDV
;
A
#
# COMPACT_ATOMS: atom_id res chain seq x y z
N LEU A 1 10.18 -13.92 -6.78
CA LEU A 1 8.95 -13.39 -6.19
C LEU A 1 9.06 -11.90 -6.40
N TYR A 2 8.03 -11.31 -6.97
CA TYR A 2 7.94 -9.90 -7.28
C TYR A 2 6.70 -9.38 -6.57
N VAL A 3 6.81 -8.21 -5.96
CA VAL A 3 5.72 -7.43 -5.41
C VAL A 3 5.95 -5.98 -5.80
N GLU A 4 4.87 -5.28 -6.11
CA GLU A 4 4.85 -3.86 -6.42
C GLU A 4 3.57 -3.25 -5.86
N ILE A 5 3.70 -2.10 -5.21
CA ILE A 5 2.57 -1.26 -4.80
C ILE A 5 2.09 -0.55 -6.06
N THR A 6 0.93 -0.96 -6.58
CA THR A 6 0.31 -0.32 -7.76
C THR A 6 -0.57 0.86 -7.36
N LYS A 7 -0.98 0.92 -6.09
CA LYS A 7 -1.69 2.04 -5.50
C LYS A 7 -1.34 2.14 -4.00
N PRO A 8 -1.06 3.34 -3.47
CA PRO A 8 -0.96 4.60 -4.22
C PRO A 8 0.31 4.65 -5.10
N ARG A 9 0.23 5.38 -6.21
CA ARG A 9 1.39 5.84 -7.01
C ARG A 9 1.50 7.36 -6.87
N ASN A 10 2.51 7.97 -7.48
CA ASN A 10 2.62 9.43 -7.52
C ASN A 10 1.34 10.05 -8.13
N GLY A 11 0.70 10.96 -7.37
CA GLY A 11 -0.61 11.53 -7.70
C GLY A 11 -1.41 11.97 -6.49
N ILE A 12 -2.47 12.72 -6.75
CA ILE A 12 -3.43 13.17 -5.72
C ILE A 12 -4.61 12.20 -5.68
N TYR A 13 -4.92 11.73 -4.48
CA TYR A 13 -6.06 10.87 -4.16
C TYR A 13 -6.99 11.57 -3.18
N VAL A 14 -8.30 11.48 -3.43
CA VAL A 14 -9.33 11.96 -2.51
C VAL A 14 -10.36 10.86 -2.34
N MET A 15 -10.56 10.38 -1.10
CA MET A 15 -11.48 9.29 -0.77
C MET A 15 -11.28 8.08 -1.69
N ASP A 16 -10.04 7.58 -1.75
CA ASP A 16 -9.59 6.46 -2.57
C ASP A 16 -9.60 6.69 -4.11
N ARG A 17 -10.05 7.86 -4.57
CA ARG A 17 -10.14 8.19 -6.00
C ARG A 17 -8.92 8.98 -6.47
N TYR A 18 -8.26 8.49 -7.53
CA TYR A 18 -7.24 9.25 -8.25
C TYR A 18 -7.84 10.49 -8.92
N ILE A 19 -7.26 11.66 -8.64
CA ILE A 19 -7.72 12.95 -9.16
C ILE A 19 -6.83 13.45 -10.28
N MET A 20 -5.52 13.50 -10.05
CA MET A 20 -4.55 14.01 -11.03
C MET A 20 -3.12 13.58 -10.70
N ASP A 21 -2.25 13.71 -11.70
CA ASP A 21 -0.82 13.51 -11.58
C ASP A 21 -0.20 14.55 -10.64
N PHE A 22 0.76 14.10 -9.83
CA PHE A 22 1.52 14.92 -8.89
C PHE A 22 2.83 14.20 -8.57
N ASP A 23 3.85 14.93 -8.12
CA ASP A 23 5.21 14.38 -7.98
C ASP A 23 5.35 13.39 -6.82
N ILE A 24 4.39 13.39 -5.89
CA ILE A 24 4.34 12.50 -4.72
C ILE A 24 2.92 11.92 -4.57
N PRO A 25 2.74 10.80 -3.85
CA PRO A 25 1.42 10.36 -3.42
C PRO A 25 0.89 11.29 -2.34
N LEU A 26 -0.15 12.07 -2.67
CA LEU A 26 -0.88 12.91 -1.73
C LEU A 26 -2.28 12.32 -1.55
N VAL A 27 -2.61 11.88 -0.34
CA VAL A 27 -3.87 11.20 -0.04
C VAL A 27 -4.70 12.03 0.95
N ILE A 28 -5.95 12.30 0.60
CA ILE A 28 -6.94 12.95 1.45
C ILE A 28 -8.08 11.97 1.73
N GLY A 29 -8.21 11.54 2.99
CA GLY A 29 -9.11 10.48 3.44
C GLY A 29 -8.52 9.08 3.25
N LYS A 30 -9.37 8.06 3.35
CA LYS A 30 -8.99 6.66 3.15
C LYS A 30 -8.36 6.37 1.79
N ILE A 31 -7.54 5.32 1.73
CA ILE A 31 -6.92 4.78 0.51
C ILE A 31 -6.85 3.26 0.55
N THR A 32 -7.09 2.62 -0.59
CA THR A 32 -6.84 1.20 -0.79
C THR A 32 -5.43 1.01 -1.34
N VAL A 33 -4.59 0.32 -0.58
CA VAL A 33 -3.27 -0.12 -1.00
C VAL A 33 -3.45 -1.38 -1.86
N GLU A 34 -3.15 -1.27 -3.15
CA GLU A 34 -3.28 -2.37 -4.11
C GLU A 34 -1.88 -2.84 -4.51
N THR A 35 -1.71 -4.16 -4.65
CA THR A 35 -0.40 -4.73 -4.99
C THR A 35 -0.47 -5.69 -6.17
N ALA A 36 0.55 -5.65 -7.02
CA ALA A 36 0.80 -6.62 -8.07
C ALA A 36 1.85 -7.64 -7.59
N VAL A 37 1.47 -8.91 -7.51
CA VAL A 37 2.36 -9.98 -7.04
C VAL A 37 2.52 -11.07 -8.09
N TYR A 38 3.77 -11.37 -8.45
CA TYR A 38 4.07 -12.45 -9.40
C TYR A 38 5.25 -13.34 -8.97
N PRO A 39 5.11 -14.67 -9.05
CA PRO A 39 3.84 -15.42 -9.10
C PRO A 39 3.07 -15.29 -7.76
N GLN A 40 1.77 -15.62 -7.73
CA GLN A 40 0.89 -15.53 -6.54
C GLN A 40 1.59 -15.97 -5.24
N ALA A 41 1.58 -15.11 -4.22
CA ALA A 41 2.20 -15.37 -2.92
C ALA A 41 1.36 -16.32 -2.05
N ASN A 42 1.94 -16.80 -0.94
CA ASN A 42 1.19 -17.43 0.15
C ASN A 42 0.45 -16.38 0.97
N LYS A 43 1.09 -15.23 1.20
CA LYS A 43 0.52 -14.05 1.86
C LYS A 43 1.26 -12.78 1.48
N VAL A 44 0.59 -11.64 1.65
CA VAL A 44 1.15 -10.30 1.57
C VAL A 44 0.82 -9.58 2.87
N GLU A 45 1.84 -8.99 3.48
CA GLU A 45 1.69 -8.19 4.68
C GLU A 45 1.82 -6.71 4.34
N PHE A 46 0.98 -5.89 4.94
CA PHE A 46 0.90 -4.44 4.73
C PHE A 46 1.30 -3.73 6.01
N TYR A 47 2.24 -2.81 5.89
CA TYR A 47 2.83 -2.07 7.00
C TYR A 47 2.68 -0.58 6.78
N VAL A 48 2.51 0.15 7.88
CA VAL A 48 2.64 1.61 7.94
C VAL A 48 3.65 1.94 9.02
N ASP A 49 4.69 2.70 8.69
CA ASP A 49 5.76 3.10 9.62
C ASP A 49 6.35 1.91 10.42
N ASN A 50 6.59 0.79 9.73
CA ASN A 50 7.03 -0.49 10.29
C ASN A 50 6.04 -1.21 11.24
N GLU A 51 4.82 -0.70 11.40
CA GLU A 51 3.73 -1.37 12.12
C GLU A 51 2.92 -2.26 11.16
N LEU A 52 2.77 -3.55 11.47
CA LEU A 52 1.93 -4.46 10.69
C LEU A 52 0.46 -4.07 10.84
N LYS A 53 -0.18 -3.70 9.73
CA LYS A 53 -1.60 -3.30 9.70
C LYS A 53 -2.51 -4.40 9.19
N PHE A 54 -2.06 -5.18 8.21
CA PHE A 54 -2.90 -6.22 7.60
C PHE A 54 -2.07 -7.36 7.00
N THR A 55 -2.64 -8.56 6.98
CA THR A 55 -2.10 -9.72 6.27
C THR A 55 -3.19 -10.26 5.35
N ASP A 56 -2.93 -10.27 4.05
CA ASP A 56 -3.82 -10.83 3.04
C ASP A 56 -3.25 -12.14 2.51
N GLU A 57 -4.03 -13.21 2.57
CA GLU A 57 -3.64 -14.54 2.07
C GLU A 57 -4.27 -14.87 0.72
N THR A 58 -5.17 -14.01 0.21
CA THR A 58 -6.00 -14.28 -0.97
C THR A 58 -5.88 -13.17 -2.01
N PRO A 59 -5.46 -13.47 -3.27
CA PRO A 59 -5.45 -12.46 -4.31
C PRO A 59 -6.89 -12.06 -4.73
N PRO A 60 -7.12 -10.81 -5.20
CA PRO A 60 -6.15 -9.72 -5.32
C PRO A 60 -5.71 -9.20 -3.94
N TYR A 61 -4.41 -8.97 -3.77
CA TYR A 61 -3.85 -8.58 -2.47
C TYR A 61 -4.02 -7.08 -2.27
N GLU A 62 -4.94 -6.73 -1.38
CA GLU A 62 -5.33 -5.34 -1.14
C GLU A 62 -5.65 -5.08 0.32
N TRP A 63 -5.41 -3.84 0.76
CA TRP A 63 -5.73 -3.40 2.10
C TRP A 63 -6.30 -1.99 2.06
N GLN A 64 -7.50 -1.79 2.62
CA GLN A 64 -8.04 -0.45 2.82
C GLN A 64 -7.48 0.16 4.10
N TRP A 65 -6.64 1.16 3.93
CA TRP A 65 -6.20 2.03 5.00
C TRP A 65 -7.26 3.11 5.26
N ASN A 66 -7.93 3.01 6.40
CA ASN A 66 -8.99 3.92 6.85
C ASN A 66 -8.84 4.14 8.37
N GLU A 67 -7.69 4.70 8.76
CA GLU A 67 -7.31 5.03 10.13
C GLU A 67 -6.84 6.48 10.16
N PHE A 68 -6.99 7.15 11.31
CA PHE A 68 -6.50 8.50 11.50
C PHE A 68 -4.98 8.57 11.23
N ALA A 69 -4.58 9.42 10.28
CA ALA A 69 -3.19 9.58 9.87
C ALA A 69 -2.97 10.98 9.29
N ILE A 70 -1.93 11.67 9.74
CA ILE A 70 -1.58 13.00 9.25
C ILE A 70 -0.06 13.11 9.09
N GLY A 71 0.38 13.43 7.89
CA GLY A 71 1.78 13.70 7.57
C GLY A 71 2.39 12.65 6.65
N TRP A 72 3.71 12.56 6.67
CA TRP A 72 4.46 11.57 5.90
C TRP A 72 4.42 10.22 6.60
N HIS A 73 4.10 9.20 5.82
CA HIS A 73 4.08 7.81 6.26
C HIS A 73 4.74 6.93 5.20
N GLU A 74 5.49 5.93 5.66
CA GLU A 74 6.02 4.87 4.81
C GLU A 74 5.00 3.74 4.74
N ILE A 75 4.54 3.42 3.52
CA ILE A 75 3.74 2.23 3.25
C ILE A 75 4.68 1.17 2.72
N LYS A 76 4.75 0.02 3.38
CA LYS A 76 5.57 -1.12 2.96
C LYS A 76 4.70 -2.35 2.79
N VAL A 77 4.93 -3.09 1.71
CA VAL A 77 4.26 -4.37 1.47
C VAL A 77 5.30 -5.48 1.37
N VAL A 78 5.02 -6.64 1.96
CA VAL A 78 5.95 -7.78 1.98
C VAL A 78 5.21 -9.03 1.53
N ALA A 79 5.61 -9.59 0.40
CA ALA A 79 5.08 -10.83 -0.15
C ALA A 79 5.93 -12.03 0.26
N TYR A 80 5.27 -13.14 0.61
CA TYR A 80 5.92 -14.38 1.03
C TYR A 80 5.51 -15.53 0.10
N LYS A 81 6.48 -16.27 -0.46
CA LYS A 81 6.20 -17.47 -1.27
C LYS A 81 7.22 -18.57 -1.07
N ASN A 82 6.82 -19.70 -0.47
CA ASN A 82 7.65 -20.91 -0.29
C ASN A 82 9.06 -20.58 0.24
N GLY A 83 9.14 -19.77 1.30
CA GLY A 83 10.40 -19.32 1.91
C GLY A 83 11.13 -18.19 1.19
N LYS A 84 10.62 -17.71 0.04
CA LYS A 84 11.09 -16.47 -0.61
C LYS A 84 10.30 -15.28 -0.10
N ILE A 85 10.98 -14.14 0.01
CA ILE A 85 10.42 -12.86 0.44
C ILE A 85 10.73 -11.84 -0.66
N ALA A 86 9.79 -10.93 -0.91
CA ALA A 86 10.00 -9.72 -1.71
C ALA A 86 9.19 -8.61 -1.06
N ASP A 87 9.68 -7.39 -1.13
CA ASP A 87 9.02 -6.21 -0.57
C ASP A 87 9.07 -5.03 -1.54
N ASP A 88 8.14 -4.10 -1.36
CA ASP A 88 8.10 -2.81 -2.02
C ASP A 88 7.62 -1.74 -1.03
N GLU A 89 8.04 -0.50 -1.23
CA GLU A 89 7.78 0.60 -0.31
C GLU A 89 7.57 1.93 -1.02
N ILE A 90 6.68 2.75 -0.46
CA ILE A 90 6.39 4.09 -0.97
C ILE A 90 6.13 5.06 0.19
N GLU A 91 6.72 6.25 0.11
CA GLU A 91 6.38 7.35 0.99
C GLU A 91 5.15 8.09 0.45
N ALA A 92 4.16 8.31 1.31
CA ALA A 92 2.95 9.04 0.99
C ALA A 92 2.68 10.11 2.04
N TRP A 93 2.20 11.27 1.59
CA TRP A 93 1.65 12.27 2.49
C TRP A 93 0.15 12.01 2.66
N ILE A 94 -0.28 11.68 3.88
CA ILE A 94 -1.65 11.32 4.21
C ILE A 94 -2.30 12.43 5.04
N PHE A 95 -3.58 12.69 4.79
CA PHE A 95 -4.46 13.47 5.64
C PHE A 95 -5.81 12.78 5.73
N ASP A 96 -6.00 11.97 6.76
CA ASP A 96 -7.26 11.31 7.10
C ASP A 96 -7.64 11.66 8.55
N VAL A 97 -8.85 12.19 8.73
CA VAL A 97 -9.35 12.80 9.98
C VAL A 97 -10.67 12.23 10.44
#